data_AF-A0A4P2VKA6-F1
#
_entry.id   AF-A0A4P2VKA6-F1
#
_cell.length_a   1.000
_cell.length_b   1.000
_cell.length_c   1.000
_cell.angle_alpha   90.00
_cell.angle_beta   90.00
_cell.angle_gamma   90.00
#
_symmetry.space_group_name_H-M   'P 1'
#
loop_
_entity.id
_entity.type
_entity.pdbx_description
1 polymer ?
#
loop_
_entity_poly.entity_id
_entity_poly.type
_entity_poly.pdbx_seq_one_letter_code
_entity_poly.pdbx_strand_id
1 'polypeptide(L)' 'MSDEELREKLLELRSELMRLRAMSERGTLGKESGVIKGVRRDIARILTILRERRTGA' A
#
# COMPACT_ATOMS: atom_id res chain seq x y z
N MET A 1 5.28 16.01 -0.51
CA MET A 1 5.30 14.82 0.38
C MET A 1 6.62 14.74 1.13
N SER A 2 6.58 15.13 2.40
CA SER A 2 7.61 14.85 3.39
C SER A 2 7.69 13.35 3.67
N ASP A 3 8.76 12.91 4.34
CA ASP A 3 8.88 11.52 4.76
C ASP A 3 7.81 11.11 5.77
N GLU A 4 7.33 12.06 6.58
CA GLU A 4 6.21 11.88 7.51
C GLU A 4 4.92 11.55 6.74
N GLU A 5 4.57 12.38 5.75
CA GLU A 5 3.38 12.19 4.91
C GLU A 5 3.43 10.86 4.14
N LEU A 6 4.62 10.44 3.69
CA LEU A 6 4.80 9.14 3.04
C LEU A 6 4.59 7.97 4.01
N ARG A 7 5.02 8.10 5.27
CA ARG A 7 4.80 7.09 6.31
C ARG A 7 3.33 6.99 6.71
N GLU A 8 2.64 8.12 6.84
CA GLU A 8 1.19 8.14 7.06
C GLU A 8 0.45 7.46 5.90
N LYS A 9 0.78 7.81 4.65
CA LYS A 9 0.21 7.17 3.46
C LYS A 9 0.48 5.66 3.42
N LEU A 10 1.67 5.24 3.83
CA LEU A 10 2.03 3.83 3.93
C LEU A 10 1.17 3.09 4.95
N LEU A 11 0.88 3.70 6.09
CA LEU A 11 -0.01 3.12 7.11
C LEU A 11 -1.43 2.98 6.58
N GLU A 12 -1.98 4.01 5.93
CA GLU A 12 -3.30 3.96 5.30
C GLU A 12 -3.41 2.80 4.29
N LEU A 13 -2.43 2.69 3.39
CA LEU A 13 -2.44 1.65 2.35
C LEU A 13 -2.28 0.23 2.93
N ARG A 14 -1.53 0.08 4.02
CA ARG A 14 -1.41 -1.22 4.72
C ARG A 14 -2.74 -1.61 5.39
N SER A 15 -3.43 -0.66 6.01
CA SER A 15 -4.76 -0.89 6.59
C SER A 15 -5.77 -1.27 5.51
N GLU A 16 -5.76 -0.57 4.37
CA GLU A 16 -6.65 -0.90 3.25
C GLU A 16 -6.32 -2.28 2.66
N LEU A 17 -5.03 -2.63 2.53
CA LEU A 17 -4.63 -3.96 2.09
C LEU A 17 -5.14 -5.06 3.04
N MET A 18 -5.11 -4.83 4.36
CA MET A 18 -5.66 -5.76 5.35
C MET A 18 -7.18 -5.92 5.18
N ARG A 19 -7.90 -4.83 4.99
CA ARG A 19 -9.35 -4.85 4.74
C ARG A 19 -9.70 -5.62 3.47
N LEU A 20 -8.99 -5.36 2.38
CA LEU A 20 -9.19 -6.04 1.09
C LEU A 20 -8.87 -7.54 1.19
N ARG A 21 -7.81 -7.92 1.91
CA ARG A 21 -7.50 -9.34 2.15
C ARG A 21 -8.59 -10.04 2.93
N ALA A 22 -9.09 -9.42 4.00
CA ALA A 22 -10.17 -9.98 4.80
C ALA A 22 -11.46 -10.15 3.96
N MET A 23 -11.76 -9.22 3.05
CA MET A 23 -12.87 -9.36 2.09
C MET A 23 -12.61 -10.47 1.05
N SER A 24 -11.35 -10.63 0.62
CA SER A 24 -10.94 -11.71 -0.29
C SER A 24 -11.15 -13.08 0.33
N GLU A 25 -10.72 -13.24 1.58
CA GLU A 25 -10.82 -14.49 2.34
C GLU A 25 -12.29 -14.87 2.59
N ARG A 26 -13.16 -13.86 2.82
CA ARG A 26 -14.61 -14.05 2.92
C ARG A 26 -15.30 -14.31 1.57
N GLY A 27 -14.58 -14.24 0.46
CA GLY A 27 -15.12 -14.44 -0.89
C GLY A 27 -16.00 -13.29 -1.40
N THR A 28 -16.03 -12.14 -0.71
CA THR A 28 -16.85 -10.97 -1.11
C THR A 28 -16.12 -10.02 -2.05
N LEU A 29 -14.84 -10.29 -2.33
CA LEU A 29 -13.98 -9.46 -3.16
C LEU A 29 -14.15 -9.79 -4.65
N GLY A 30 -15.33 -9.54 -5.21
CA GLY A 30 -15.65 -9.85 -6.61
C GLY A 30 -14.82 -9.02 -7.60
N LYS A 31 -15.38 -7.90 -8.07
CA LYS A 31 -14.74 -7.01 -9.06
C LYS A 31 -13.54 -6.22 -8.48
N GLU A 32 -13.42 -6.15 -7.16
CA GLU A 32 -12.36 -5.41 -6.46
C GLU A 32 -11.06 -6.20 -6.30
N SER A 33 -10.99 -7.46 -6.75
CA SER A 33 -9.76 -8.27 -6.67
C SER A 33 -8.55 -7.63 -7.36
N GLY A 34 -8.76 -6.82 -8.40
CA GLY A 34 -7.71 -6.03 -9.07
C GLY A 34 -7.13 -4.91 -8.21
N VAL A 35 -7.89 -4.40 -7.23
CA VAL A 35 -7.48 -3.28 -6.35
C VAL A 35 -6.33 -3.69 -5.44
N ILE A 36 -6.31 -4.94 -4.96
CA ILE A 36 -5.20 -5.49 -4.16
C ILE A 36 -3.86 -5.35 -4.88
N LYS A 37 -3.84 -5.55 -6.20
CA LYS A 37 -2.61 -5.41 -6.99
C LYS A 37 -2.17 -3.94 -7.09
N GLY A 38 -3.11 -3.01 -7.19
CA GLY A 38 -2.85 -1.56 -7.14
C GLY A 38 -2.23 -1.14 -5.81
N VAL A 39 -2.92 -1.44 -4.70
CA VAL A 39 -2.47 -1.11 -3.34
C VAL A 39 -1.08 -1.67 -3.03
N ARG A 40 -0.78 -2.91 -3.43
CA ARG A 40 0.57 -3.49 -3.27
C ARG A 40 1.64 -2.72 -4.03
N ARG A 41 1.35 -2.26 -5.25
CA ARG A 41 2.31 -1.46 -6.04
C ARG A 41 2.53 -0.09 -5.42
N ASP A 42 1.47 0.54 -4.92
CA ASP A 42 1.58 1.87 -4.28
C ASP A 42 2.42 1.79 -3.00
N ILE A 43 2.21 0.76 -2.18
CA ILE A 43 3.07 0.46 -1.02
C ILE A 43 4.54 0.31 -1.46
N ALA A 44 4.80 -0.47 -2.51
CA ALA A 44 6.16 -0.71 -3.01
C ALA A 44 6.84 0.58 -3.50
N ARG A 45 6.10 1.47 -4.19
CA ARG A 45 6.61 2.78 -4.63
C ARG A 45 6.99 3.67 -3.45
N ILE A 46 6.11 3.77 -2.44
CA ILE A 46 6.39 4.59 -1.25
C ILE A 46 7.64 4.07 -0.52
N LEU A 47 7.74 2.76 -0.33
CA LEU A 47 8.93 2.15 0.28
C LEU A 47 10.20 2.41 -0.53
N THR A 48 10.09 2.43 -1.86
CA THR A 48 11.21 2.74 -2.75
C THR A 48 11.66 4.18 -2.57
N ILE A 49 10.73 5.15 -2.62
CA ILE A 49 11.04 6.57 -2.41
C ILE A 49 11.68 6.81 -1.04
N LEU A 50 11.12 6.23 0.03
CA LEU A 50 11.68 6.34 1.38
C LEU A 50 13.09 5.75 1.47
N ARG A 51 13.35 4.67 0.72
CA ARG A 51 14.68 4.05 0.65
C ARG A 51 15.67 4.92 -0.12
N GLU A 52 15.29 5.43 -1.29
CA GLU A 52 16.12 6.32 -2.11
C GLU A 52 16.50 7.58 -1.32
N ARG A 53 15.52 8.23 -0.67
CA ARG A 53 15.77 9.39 0.20
C ARG A 53 16.71 9.10 1.36
N ARG A 54 16.65 7.88 1.93
CA ARG A 54 17.55 7.44 3.01
C ARG A 54 18.96 7.12 2.51
N THR A 55 19.08 6.57 1.30
CA THR A 55 20.35 6.06 0.77
C THR A 55 21.09 7.02 -0.16
N GLY A 56 20.45 8.12 -0.57
CA GLY A 56 21.08 9.21 -1.32
C GLY A 56 21.71 8.78 -2.66
N ALA A 57 21.21 7.69 -3.24
CA ALA A 57 21.58 7.22 -4.58
C ALA A 57 20.81 7.98 -5.66
#